data_AF-A0A836RJ15-F1
#
_entry.id   AF-A0A836RJ15-F1
#
_cell.length_a   1.000
_cell.length_b   1.000
_cell.length_c   1.000
_cell.angle_alpha   90.00
_cell.angle_beta   90.00
_cell.angle_gamma   90.00
#
_symmetry.space_group_name_H-M   'P 1'
#
loop_
_entity.id
_entity.type
_entity.pdbx_description
1 polymer ?
#
loop_
_entity_poly.entity_id
_entity_poly.type
_entity_poly.pdbx_seq_one_letter_code
_entity_poly.pdbx_strand_id
1 'polypeptide(L)' 'MDTRISPLSQIDPKAEIADGVEIGPFCLIGPDVRLGPGCKLDSHVTIVGRTTIEI' A
#
# COMPACT_ATOMS: atom_id res chain seq x y z
N MET A 1 3.72 12.21 8.70
CA MET A 1 2.56 11.50 9.31
C MET A 1 2.87 10.01 9.20
N ASP A 2 2.68 9.25 10.27
CA ASP A 2 3.14 7.87 10.30
C ASP A 2 2.30 6.96 9.39
N THR A 3 2.98 6.11 8.62
CA THR A 3 2.35 5.06 7.82
C THR A 3 1.81 3.96 8.74
N ARG A 4 0.57 3.51 8.50
CA ARG A 4 -0.09 2.48 9.32
C ARG A 4 -0.31 1.23 8.49
N ILE A 5 0.48 0.20 8.74
CA ILE A 5 0.44 -1.06 7.98
C ILE A 5 -0.02 -2.18 8.90
N SER A 6 -1.08 -2.88 8.51
CA SER A 6 -1.50 -4.07 9.22
C SER A 6 -0.44 -5.18 9.10
N PRO A 7 -0.09 -5.88 10.19
CA PRO A 7 0.85 -7.00 10.14
C PRO A 7 0.32 -8.20 9.34
N LEU A 8 -0.97 -8.20 9.00
CA LEU A 8 -1.61 -9.21 8.15
C LEU A 8 -1.57 -8.87 6.65
N SER A 9 -0.96 -7.74 6.28
CA SER A 9 -0.75 -7.38 4.88
C SER A 9 0.56 -7.98 4.34
N GLN A 10 0.58 -8.23 3.03
CA GLN A 10 1.78 -8.64 2.30
C GLN A 10 2.18 -7.53 1.34
N ILE A 11 3.36 -6.96 1.57
CA ILE A 11 3.88 -5.85 0.78
C ILE A 11 5.24 -6.27 0.27
N ASP A 12 5.42 -6.24 -1.05
CA ASP A 12 6.73 -6.45 -1.65
C ASP A 12 7.67 -5.31 -1.21
N PRO A 13 8.91 -5.61 -0.79
CA PRO A 13 9.85 -4.59 -0.32
C PRO A 13 10.24 -3.55 -1.39
N LYS A 14 9.94 -3.80 -2.68
CA LYS A 14 10.15 -2.83 -3.76
C LYS A 14 9.00 -1.84 -3.92
N ALA A 15 7.86 -2.08 -3.29
CA ALA A 15 6.73 -1.14 -3.34
C ALA A 15 7.11 0.20 -2.70
N GLU A 16 6.73 1.29 -3.34
CA GLU A 16 6.99 2.65 -2.85
C GLU A 16 5.75 3.15 -2.10
N ILE A 17 5.88 3.32 -0.78
CA ILE A 17 4.78 3.72 0.10
C ILE A 17 5.10 5.10 0.68
N ALA A 18 4.31 6.12 0.32
CA ALA A 18 4.48 7.47 0.84
C ALA A 18 4.05 7.59 2.32
N ASP A 19 4.37 8.75 2.91
CA ASP A 19 3.98 9.08 4.28
C ASP A 19 2.45 9.16 4.43
N GLY A 20 1.97 8.75 5.61
CA GLY A 20 0.54 8.84 5.96
C GLY A 20 -0.36 7.86 5.22
N VAL A 21 0.20 6.84 4.56
CA VAL A 21 -0.58 5.76 3.94
C VAL A 21 -1.11 4.81 5.02
N GLU A 22 -2.36 4.40 4.89
CA GLU A 22 -3.01 3.39 5.72
C GLU A 22 -3.27 2.12 4.89
N ILE A 23 -2.77 0.96 5.35
CA ILE A 23 -2.94 -0.35 4.68
C ILE A 23 -3.61 -1.33 5.64
N GLY A 24 -4.83 -1.73 5.29
CA GLY A 24 -5.64 -2.69 6.02
C GLY A 24 -5.12 -4.14 5.97
N PRO A 25 -5.66 -5.04 6.80
CA PRO A 25 -5.27 -6.45 6.81
C PRO A 25 -5.57 -7.14 5.47
N PHE A 26 -4.77 -8.16 5.14
CA PHE A 26 -4.93 -8.98 3.93
C PHE A 26 -4.78 -8.23 2.61
N CYS A 27 -4.19 -7.02 2.62
CA CYS A 27 -3.77 -6.38 1.39
C CYS A 27 -2.57 -7.10 0.76
N LEU A 28 -2.49 -7.09 -0.57
CA LEU A 28 -1.34 -7.57 -1.34
C LEU A 28 -0.83 -6.45 -2.25
N ILE A 29 0.42 -6.02 -2.04
CA ILE A 29 1.05 -4.93 -2.80
C ILE A 29 2.28 -5.46 -3.55
N GLY A 30 2.24 -5.37 -4.88
CA GLY A 30 3.31 -5.84 -5.76
C GLY A 30 4.55 -4.94 -5.84
N PRO A 31 5.64 -5.42 -6.46
CA PRO A 31 6.95 -4.75 -6.47
C PRO A 31 6.99 -3.42 -7.24
N ASP A 32 6.12 -3.22 -8.22
CA ASP A 32 6.11 -2.02 -9.09
C ASP A 32 4.96 -1.06 -8.71
N VAL A 33 4.44 -1.18 -7.49
CA VAL A 33 3.34 -0.35 -6.99
C VAL A 33 3.86 0.88 -6.27
N ARG A 34 3.22 2.02 -6.52
CA ARG A 34 3.47 3.29 -5.83
C ARG A 34 2.18 3.82 -5.21
N LEU A 35 2.19 4.04 -3.89
CA LEU A 35 1.08 4.64 -3.16
C LEU A 35 1.45 6.07 -2.74
N GLY A 36 0.69 7.05 -3.24
CA GLY A 36 0.83 8.46 -2.89
C GLY A 36 0.42 8.78 -1.46
N PRO A 37 0.78 9.97 -0.95
CA PRO A 37 0.53 10.37 0.44
C PRO A 37 -0.97 10.40 0.75
N GLY A 38 -1.33 9.95 1.96
CA GLY A 38 -2.74 9.92 2.40
C GLY A 38 -3.61 8.84 1.76
N CYS A 39 -3.05 7.96 0.92
CA CYS A 39 -3.77 6.81 0.41
C CYS A 39 -4.26 5.90 1.55
N LYS A 40 -5.49 5.40 1.44
CA LYS A 40 -6.09 4.47 2.40
C LYS A 40 -6.60 3.24 1.67
N LEU A 41 -6.00 2.09 1.98
CA LEU A 41 -6.40 0.79 1.47
C LEU A 41 -7.15 0.04 2.56
N ASP A 42 -8.40 -0.29 2.30
CA ASP A 42 -9.18 -1.15 3.17
C ASP A 42 -8.76 -2.62 3.04
N SER A 43 -9.38 -3.48 3.84
CA SER A 43 -9.03 -4.90 3.89
C SER A 43 -9.22 -5.58 2.53
N HIS A 44 -8.36 -6.55 2.20
CA HIS A 44 -8.42 -7.36 0.96
C HIS A 44 -8.17 -6.60 -0.36
N VAL A 45 -7.55 -5.42 -0.33
CA VAL A 45 -7.14 -4.73 -1.55
C VAL A 45 -5.89 -5.41 -2.15
N THR A 46 -5.95 -5.71 -3.45
CA THR A 46 -4.81 -6.26 -4.20
C THR A 46 -4.39 -5.28 -5.29
N ILE A 47 -3.13 -4.86 -5.27
CA ILE A 47 -2.54 -3.97 -6.28
C ILE A 47 -1.27 -4.63 -6.79
N VAL A 48 -1.21 -4.89 -8.10
CA VAL A 48 -0.09 -5.56 -8.77
C VAL A 48 0.23 -4.88 -10.10
N GLY A 49 1.34 -5.28 -10.71
CA GLY A 49 1.86 -4.65 -11.93
C GLY A 49 2.38 -3.23 -11.68
N ARG A 50 2.70 -2.53 -12.77
CA ARG A 50 3.14 -1.14 -12.72
C ARG A 50 1.93 -0.23 -12.51
N THR A 51 1.65 0.09 -11.24
CA THR A 51 0.45 0.84 -10.84
C THR A 51 0.83 1.97 -9.89
N THR A 52 0.25 3.15 -10.10
CA THR A 52 0.44 4.32 -9.25
C THR A 52 -0.93 4.85 -8.83
N ILE A 53 -1.12 5.08 -7.53
CA ILE A 53 -2.35 5.65 -6.95
C ILE A 53 -2.00 6.97 -6.28
N GLU A 54 -2.73 8.03 -6.61
CA GLU A 54 -2.58 9.38 -6.08
C GLU A 54 -3.97 9.95 -5.71
N ILE A 55 -4.03 10.82 -4.69
CA ILE A 55 -5.24 11.51 -4.20
C ILE A 55 -4.97 13.02 -4.15
#